data_AF-A0A0N0TR56-F1
#
_entry.id   AF-A0A0N0TR56-F1
#
_cell.length_a   1.000
_cell.length_b   1.000
_cell.length_c   1.000
_cell.angle_alpha   90.00
_cell.angle_beta   90.00
_cell.angle_gamma   90.00
#
_symmetry.space_group_name_H-M   'P 1'
#
loop_
_entity.id
_entity.type
_entity.pdbx_description
1 polymer ?
#
loop_
_entity_poly.entity_id
_entity_poly.type
_entity_poly.pdbx_seq_one_letter_code
_entity_poly.pdbx_strand_id
1 'polypeptide(L)'
;MQDCFDGDCTLLTGPATIPLDAATFYYPSVQVTAISAASLTYRVVYPHGGEIQSTVGLGLGGAGFGFREFPAIRVGLALVDGVPALVLQPGALS
;
A
#
# COMPACT_ATOMS: atom_id res chain seq x y z
N MET A 1 21.94 -3.01 -3.25
CA MET A 1 20.84 -2.51 -4.08
C MET A 1 19.69 -3.44 -3.76
N GLN A 2 18.72 -3.00 -2.96
CA GLN A 2 17.64 -3.87 -2.54
C GLN A 2 16.64 -3.87 -3.68
N ASP A 3 16.85 -4.79 -4.62
CA ASP A 3 15.94 -5.07 -5.71
C ASP A 3 14.53 -5.25 -5.12
N CYS A 4 13.56 -4.56 -5.69
CA CYS A 4 12.13 -4.79 -5.48
C CYS A 4 11.91 -6.30 -5.46
N PHE A 5 11.70 -6.87 -4.28
CA PHE A 5 11.60 -8.32 -4.13
C PHE A 5 10.34 -8.76 -4.87
N ASP A 6 10.56 -9.33 -6.06
CA ASP A 6 9.61 -10.08 -6.87
C ASP A 6 8.48 -9.31 -7.59
N GLY A 7 8.79 -8.17 -8.22
CA GLY A 7 7.98 -7.66 -9.34
C GLY A 7 6.69 -6.90 -9.03
N ASP A 8 6.26 -6.79 -7.76
CA ASP A 8 4.99 -6.14 -7.37
C ASP A 8 5.13 -4.73 -6.77
N CYS A 9 6.25 -4.05 -6.97
CA CYS A 9 6.41 -2.66 -6.51
C CYS A 9 5.94 -1.68 -7.58
N THR A 10 4.91 -0.89 -7.28
CA THR A 10 4.45 0.16 -8.21
C THR A 10 5.28 1.41 -8.02
N LEU A 11 6.08 1.77 -9.03
CA LEU A 11 6.75 3.08 -9.07
C LEU A 11 5.68 4.18 -9.20
N LEU A 12 5.70 5.14 -8.29
CA LEU A 12 4.73 6.22 -8.26
C LEU A 12 5.45 7.56 -8.23
N THR A 13 5.22 8.38 -9.25
CA THR A 13 5.70 9.77 -9.30
C THR A 13 4.69 10.76 -8.72
N GLY A 14 3.55 10.29 -8.23
CA GLY A 14 2.47 11.10 -7.68
C GLY A 14 1.28 10.26 -7.17
N PRO A 15 0.16 10.92 -6.85
CA PRO A 15 -1.08 10.25 -6.44
C PRO A 15 -1.59 9.27 -7.50
N ALA A 16 -2.10 8.12 -7.06
CA ALA A 16 -2.59 7.07 -7.95
C ALA A 16 -3.62 6.17 -7.25
N THR A 17 -4.46 5.51 -8.04
CA THR A 17 -5.35 4.44 -7.55
C THR A 17 -4.81 3.11 -8.03
N ILE A 18 -4.51 2.22 -7.10
CA ILE A 18 -3.96 0.90 -7.38
C ILE A 18 -5.09 -0.12 -7.25
N PRO A 19 -5.45 -0.82 -8.34
CA PRO A 19 -6.44 -1.89 -8.28
C PRO A 19 -5.89 -3.04 -7.43
N LEU A 20 -6.77 -3.67 -6.67
CA LEU A 20 -6.48 -4.85 -5.86
C LEU A 20 -7.42 -5.97 -6.29
N ASP A 21 -6.99 -7.20 -6.06
CA ASP A 21 -7.89 -8.34 -6.19
C ASP A 21 -8.84 -8.41 -4.99
N ALA A 22 -10.06 -7.90 -5.17
CA ALA A 22 -11.09 -7.91 -4.13
C ALA A 22 -11.50 -9.34 -3.73
N ALA A 23 -11.36 -10.34 -4.60
CA ALA A 23 -11.66 -11.73 -4.24
C ALA A 23 -10.60 -12.29 -3.28
N THR A 24 -9.36 -11.80 -3.38
CA THR A 24 -8.25 -12.22 -2.52
C THR A 24 -8.13 -11.37 -1.26
N PHE A 25 -8.34 -10.05 -1.34
CA PHE A 25 -8.07 -9.12 -0.24
C PHE A 25 -9.29 -8.37 0.29
N TYR A 26 -10.49 -8.63 -0.23
CA TYR A 26 -11.74 -7.93 0.10
C TYR A 26 -11.85 -6.47 -0.36
N TYR A 27 -10.73 -5.77 -0.51
CA TYR A 27 -10.67 -4.40 -1.00
C TYR A 27 -10.46 -4.37 -2.52
N PRO A 28 -11.23 -3.56 -3.28
CA PRO A 28 -11.07 -3.47 -4.73
C PRO A 28 -9.91 -2.56 -5.16
N SER A 29 -9.48 -1.65 -4.29
CA SER A 29 -8.38 -0.73 -4.58
C SER A 29 -7.82 -0.07 -3.33
N VAL A 30 -6.62 0.49 -3.48
CA VAL A 30 -6.02 1.45 -2.55
C VAL A 30 -5.68 2.74 -3.30
N GLN A 31 -5.99 3.89 -2.71
CA GLN A 31 -5.69 5.19 -3.29
C GLN A 31 -4.47 5.79 -2.60
N VAL A 32 -3.38 6.00 -3.33
CA VAL A 32 -2.26 6.84 -2.90
C VAL A 32 -2.64 8.30 -3.15
N THR A 33 -2.73 9.09 -2.08
CA THR A 33 -3.14 10.50 -2.16
C THR A 33 -1.95 11.46 -2.13
N ALA A 34 -0.82 11.03 -1.59
CA ALA A 34 0.46 11.75 -1.67
C ALA A 34 1.62 10.77 -1.57
N ILE A 35 2.71 11.01 -2.32
CA ILE A 35 3.94 10.22 -2.21
C ILE A 35 5.16 11.10 -2.42
N SER A 36 6.21 10.85 -1.64
CA SER A 36 7.52 11.48 -1.72
C SER A 36 8.60 10.48 -1.34
N ALA A 37 9.86 10.87 -1.45
CA ALA A 37 10.98 10.03 -1.00
C ALA A 37 10.98 9.72 0.51
N ALA A 38 10.23 10.49 1.32
CA ALA A 38 10.20 10.35 2.77
C ALA A 38 8.91 9.74 3.30
N SER A 39 7.79 9.89 2.59
CA SER A 39 6.47 9.49 3.06
C SER A 39 5.50 9.13 1.94
N LEU A 40 4.54 8.29 2.30
CA LEU A 40 3.43 7.84 1.47
C LEU A 40 2.14 7.99 2.27
N THR A 41 1.15 8.69 1.73
CA THR A 41 -0.20 8.76 2.28
C THR A 41 -1.14 7.98 1.38
N TYR A 42 -1.94 7.10 1.98
CA TYR A 42 -2.92 6.30 1.27
C TYR A 42 -4.29 6.34 1.96
N ARG A 43 -5.31 6.04 1.18
CA ARG A 43 -6.71 5.93 1.58
C ARG A 43 -7.29 4.62 1.06
N VAL A 44 -8.10 3.96 1.88
CA VAL A 44 -8.85 2.75 1.51
C VAL A 44 -10.30 2.95 1.92
N VAL A 45 -11.22 2.66 1.00
CA VAL A 45 -12.67 2.70 1.26
C VAL A 45 -13.15 1.29 1.53
N TYR A 46 -13.89 1.08 2.62
CA TYR A 46 -14.45 -0.23 2.95
C TYR A 46 -15.68 -0.52 2.08
N PRO A 47 -15.86 -1.76 1.57
CA PRO A 47 -17.02 -2.13 0.76
C PRO A 47 -18.40 -1.87 1.40
N HIS A 48 -18.46 -1.85 2.74
CA HIS A 48 -19.71 -1.64 3.50
C HIS A 48 -19.82 -0.23 4.10
N GLY A 49 -18.96 0.70 3.66
CA GLY A 49 -18.95 2.09 4.12
C GLY A 49 -17.85 2.39 5.15
N GLY A 50 -17.45 3.66 5.18
CA GLY A 50 -16.30 4.14 5.93
C GLY A 50 -15.00 4.07 5.12
N GLU A 51 -13.95 4.65 5.68
CA GLU A 51 -12.62 4.68 5.07
C GLU A 51 -11.55 4.77 6.14
N ILE A 52 -10.33 4.44 5.74
CA ILE A 52 -9.12 4.80 6.48
C ILE A 52 -8.24 5.69 5.61
N GLN A 53 -7.50 6.56 6.28
CA GLN A 53 -6.38 7.25 5.70
C GLN A 53 -5.19 7.08 6.64
N SER A 54 -4.01 6.79 6.09
CA SER A 54 -2.79 6.64 6.87
C SER A 54 -1.59 7.16 6.10
N THR A 55 -0.57 7.58 6.83
CA THR A 55 0.71 8.03 6.29
C THR A 55 1.82 7.16 6.87
N VAL A 56 2.66 6.61 6.00
CA VAL A 56 3.82 5.80 6.36
C VAL A 56 5.10 6.47 5.91
N GLY A 57 6.17 6.27 6.67
CA GLY A 57 7.53 6.63 6.28
C GLY A 57 8.19 5.57 5.41
N LEU A 58 9.46 5.81 5.05
CA LEU A 58 10.30 4.84 4.35
C LEU A 58 10.41 3.52 5.14
N GLY A 59 10.22 2.39 4.43
CA GLY A 59 10.22 1.05 5.01
C GLY A 59 8.89 0.31 4.83
N LEU A 60 8.91 -0.98 5.18
CA LEU A 60 7.75 -1.87 5.12
C LEU A 60 7.07 -1.98 6.48
N GLY A 61 5.74 -2.04 6.47
CA GLY A 61 4.96 -2.43 7.66
C GLY A 61 4.70 -1.34 8.69
N GLY A 62 4.85 -0.05 8.33
CA GLY A 62 4.46 1.06 9.19
C GLY A 62 2.94 1.21 9.35
N ALA A 63 2.16 0.73 8.38
CA ALA A 63 0.72 0.62 8.46
C ALA A 63 0.20 -0.53 7.58
N GLY A 64 -1.07 -0.89 7.76
CA GLY A 64 -1.74 -1.90 6.97
C GLY A 64 -3.25 -1.86 7.15
N PHE A 65 -3.95 -2.62 6.34
CA PHE A 65 -5.41 -2.73 6.38
C PHE A 65 -5.84 -4.14 5.99
N GLY A 66 -6.96 -4.60 6.51
CA GLY A 66 -7.40 -5.98 6.32
C GLY A 66 -8.80 -6.22 6.86
N PHE A 67 -9.41 -7.31 6.42
CA PHE A 67 -10.73 -7.74 6.84
C PHE A 67 -10.65 -9.15 7.46
N ARG A 68 -11.48 -9.45 8.46
CA ARG A 68 -11.31 -10.59 9.40
C ARG A 68 -11.13 -11.98 8.75
N GLU A 69 -11.58 -12.15 7.51
CA GLU A 69 -11.59 -13.42 6.77
C GLU A 69 -10.66 -13.42 5.54
N PHE A 70 -9.95 -12.31 5.30
CA PHE A 70 -9.06 -12.14 4.16
C PHE A 70 -7.65 -11.77 4.64
N PRO A 71 -6.60 -12.13 3.90
CA PRO A 71 -5.25 -11.63 4.17
C PRO A 71 -5.24 -10.11 4.28
N ALA A 72 -4.51 -9.57 5.26
CA ALA A 72 -4.31 -8.13 5.32
C ALA A 72 -3.22 -7.69 4.35
N ILE A 73 -3.26 -6.41 3.99
CA ILE A 73 -2.26 -5.76 3.16
C ILE A 73 -1.44 -4.84 4.06
N ARG A 74 -0.13 -5.08 4.13
CA ARG A 74 0.86 -4.16 4.66
C ARG A 74 1.20 -3.16 3.58
N VAL A 75 1.23 -1.88 3.95
CA VAL A 75 1.60 -0.78 3.06
C VAL A 75 2.96 -0.26 3.47
N GLY A 76 3.83 -0.06 2.49
CA GLY A 76 5.16 0.49 2.69
C GLY A 76 5.59 1.42 1.57
N LEU A 77 6.68 2.12 1.84
CA LEU A 77 7.37 3.00 0.91
C LEU A 77 8.80 2.50 0.72
N ALA A 78 9.22 2.36 -0.52
CA ALA A 78 10.61 2.08 -0.89
C ALA A 78 11.15 3.18 -1.82
N LEU A 79 12.48 3.21 -1.98
CA LEU A 79 13.16 3.98 -3.01
C LEU A 79 13.81 3.03 -4.00
N VAL A 80 13.44 3.16 -5.27
CA VAL A 80 14.00 2.39 -6.38
C VAL A 80 14.73 3.37 -7.27
N ASP A 81 16.06 3.30 -7.29
CA ASP A 81 16.91 4.26 -8.01
C ASP A 81 16.61 5.74 -7.66
N GLY A 82 16.26 5.99 -6.40
CA GLY A 82 15.91 7.32 -5.90
C GLY A 82 14.46 7.76 -6.19
N VAL A 83 13.66 6.93 -6.85
CA VAL A 83 12.23 7.17 -7.12
C VAL A 83 11.39 6.49 -6.03
N PRO A 84 10.41 7.18 -5.44
CA PRO A 84 9.52 6.57 -4.48
C PRO A 84 8.62 5.51 -5.11
N ALA A 85 8.48 4.38 -4.42
CA ALA A 85 7.72 3.23 -4.85
C ALA A 85 6.76 2.79 -3.73
N LEU A 86 5.51 2.53 -4.12
CA LEU A 86 4.56 1.86 -3.24
C LEU A 86 4.91 0.38 -3.17
N VAL A 87 4.95 -0.14 -1.96
CA VAL A 87 5.04 -1.58 -1.72
C VAL A 87 3.78 -2.05 -1.00
N LEU A 88 3.14 -3.08 -1.56
CA LEU A 88 2.00 -3.77 -0.96
C LEU A 88 2.39 -5.22 -0.71
N GLN A 89 2.16 -5.72 0.49
CA GLN A 89 2.49 -7.11 0.84
C GLN A 89 1.36 -7.77 1.62
N PRO A 90 0.99 -9.01 1.28
CA PRO A 90 0.15 -9.81 2.17
C PRO A 90 0.80 -9.96 3.54
N GLY A 91 0.02 -9.85 4.60
CA GLY A 91 0.50 -10.02 5.97
C GLY A 91 -0.64 -10.23 6.97
N ALA A 92 -0.28 -10.48 8.23
CA ALA A 92 -1.26 -10.50 9.32
C ALA A 92 -1.55 -9.07 9.81
N LEU A 93 -2.79 -8.84 10.27
CA LEU A 93 -3.05 -7.70 11.16
C LEU A 93 -2.30 -7.97 12.46
N SER A 94 -1.34 -7.11 12.79
CA SER A 94 -0.60 -7.15 14.05
C SER A 94 -1.35 -6.37 15.12
#